data_AF-A0A4W5LMT3-F1
#
_entry.id   AF-A0A4W5LMT3-F1
#
_cell.length_a   1.000
_cell.length_b   1.000
_cell.length_c   1.000
_cell.angle_alpha   90.00
_cell.angle_beta   90.00
_cell.angle_gamma   90.00
#
_symmetry.space_group_name_H-M   'P 1'
#
loop_
_entity.id
_entity.type
_entity.pdbx_description
1 polymer ?
#
loop_
_entity_poly.entity_id
_entity_poly.type
_entity_poly.pdbx_seq_one_letter_code
_entity_poly.pdbx_strand_id
1 'polypeptide(L)'
;MDEIDGMAGNEDRGGIQEMIGLIKQSRIPIICMCNDRNHQKIRSLANYCFDLRFQRPRLEQIKVCIHTHTGKYTTETHRSRNTSI
;
A
#
# COMPACT_ATOMS: atom_id res chain seq x y z
N MET A 1 -5.09 3.42 6.32
CA MET A 1 -4.25 4.63 6.33
C MET A 1 -2.99 4.31 5.56
N ASP A 2 -2.76 5.00 4.45
CA ASP A 2 -1.57 4.82 3.62
C ASP A 2 -0.47 5.80 4.05
N GLU A 3 0.80 5.46 3.80
CA GLU A 3 1.98 6.30 4.07
C GLU A 3 2.08 6.80 5.53
N ILE A 4 1.73 5.95 6.50
CA ILE A 4 1.70 6.33 7.92
C ILE A 4 3.09 6.63 8.51
N ASP A 5 4.16 6.23 7.82
CA ASP A 5 5.54 6.60 8.11
C ASP A 5 5.89 8.04 7.71
N GLY A 6 5.08 8.66 6.85
CA GLY A 6 5.21 10.05 6.42
C GLY A 6 4.66 11.08 7.41
N MET A 7 3.90 10.67 8.43
CA MET A 7 3.36 11.59 9.45
C MET A 7 4.50 12.25 10.24
N ALA A 8 4.87 13.47 9.87
CA ALA A 8 6.03 14.19 10.37
C ALA A 8 5.77 15.71 10.46
N GLY A 9 6.65 16.42 11.19
CA GLY A 9 6.47 17.85 11.45
C GLY A 9 5.58 18.16 12.66
N ASN A 10 5.38 19.45 12.92
CA ASN A 10 4.54 19.92 14.03
C ASN A 10 3.05 19.70 13.77
N GLU A 11 2.65 19.53 12.52
CA GLU A 11 1.25 19.38 12.10
C GLU A 11 0.68 18.01 12.51
N ASP A 12 1.49 16.95 12.45
CA ASP A 12 1.08 15.57 12.81
C ASP A 12 1.61 15.12 14.19
N ARG A 13 1.94 16.07 15.08
CA ARG A 13 2.40 15.74 16.43
C ARG A 13 1.31 14.97 17.19
N GLY A 14 1.61 13.72 17.53
CA GLY A 14 0.70 12.84 18.26
C GLY A 14 -0.19 11.95 17.37
N GLY A 15 -0.16 12.10 16.04
CA GLY A 15 -1.02 11.31 15.13
C GLY A 15 -0.87 9.79 15.30
N ILE A 16 0.35 9.30 15.56
CA ILE A 16 0.61 7.88 15.86
C ILE A 16 -0.06 7.43 17.17
N GLN A 17 -0.02 8.26 18.22
CA GLN A 17 -0.62 7.91 19.51
C GLN A 17 -2.15 7.83 19.39
N GLU A 18 -2.75 8.77 18.68
CA GLU A 18 -4.19 8.76 18.42
C GLU A 18 -4.59 7.55 17.57
N MET A 19 -3.78 7.22 16.56
CA MET A 19 -4.00 6.04 15.74
C MET A 19 -3.94 4.73 16.55
N ILE A 20 -3.00 4.62 17.50
CA ILE A 20 -2.94 3.50 18.45
C ILE A 20 -4.22 3.46 19.30
N GLY A 21 -4.73 4.63 19.74
CA GLY A 21 -6.00 4.74 20.46
C GLY A 21 -7.17 4.20 19.64
N LEU A 22 -7.27 4.61 18.37
CA LEU A 22 -8.28 4.14 17.44
C LEU A 22 -8.19 2.64 17.21
N ILE A 23 -7.00 2.09 17.00
CA ILE A 23 -6.80 0.64 16.81
C ILE A 23 -7.31 -0.15 18.02
N LYS A 24 -7.07 0.34 19.24
CA LYS A 24 -7.52 -0.33 20.49
C LYS A 24 -9.03 -0.30 20.67
N GLN A 25 -9.71 0.73 20.17
CA GLN A 25 -11.15 0.93 20.38
C GLN A 25 -12.01 0.50 19.19
N SER A 26 -11.43 0.43 18.00
CA SER A 26 -12.14 0.12 16.77
C SER A 26 -12.67 -1.31 16.77
N ARG A 27 -13.93 -1.45 16.34
CA ARG A 27 -14.56 -2.76 16.03
C ARG A 27 -14.47 -3.12 14.54
N ILE A 28 -13.89 -2.23 13.74
CA ILE A 28 -13.69 -2.39 12.30
C ILE A 28 -12.20 -2.65 12.07
N PRO A 29 -11.82 -3.62 11.23
CA PRO A 29 -10.41 -3.89 10.93
C PRO A 29 -9.76 -2.68 10.25
N ILE A 30 -8.65 -2.21 10.82
CA ILE A 30 -7.88 -1.09 10.28
C ILE A 30 -6.64 -1.64 9.59
N ILE A 31 -6.44 -1.26 8.33
CA ILE A 31 -5.24 -1.61 7.55
C ILE A 31 -4.35 -0.37 7.47
N CYS A 32 -3.13 -0.49 7.99
CA CYS A 32 -2.09 0.52 7.94
C CYS A 32 -0.99 0.07 6.98
N MET A 33 -0.55 0.97 6.11
CA MET A 33 0.53 0.73 5.16
C MET A 33 1.67 1.71 5.46
N CYS A 34 2.90 1.21 5.45
CA CYS A 34 4.12 1.98 5.67
C CYS A 34 5.21 1.49 4.71
N ASN A 35 6.06 2.39 4.25
CA ASN A 35 7.17 2.03 3.37
C ASN A 35 8.42 1.60 4.16
N ASP A 36 8.75 2.31 5.24
CA ASP A 36 9.88 1.93 6.12
C ASP A 36 9.41 1.45 7.51
N ARG A 37 9.58 0.15 7.74
CA ARG A 37 9.25 -0.48 9.02
C ARG A 37 10.21 -0.09 10.15
N ASN A 38 11.45 0.28 9.85
CA ASN A 38 12.46 0.59 10.87
C ASN A 38 12.26 1.99 11.47
N HIS A 39 11.40 2.80 10.87
CA HIS A 39 11.08 4.12 11.37
C HIS A 39 10.55 4.05 12.82
N GLN A 40 11.09 4.88 13.73
CA GLN A 40 10.83 4.79 15.17
C GLN A 40 9.33 4.84 15.52
N LYS A 41 8.57 5.65 14.79
CA LYS A 41 7.11 5.79 14.92
C LYS A 41 6.37 4.50 14.59
N ILE A 42 6.77 3.83 13.52
CA ILE A 42 6.19 2.56 13.08
C ILE A 42 6.54 1.44 14.05
N ARG A 43 7.74 1.44 14.63
CA ARG A 43 8.10 0.46 15.67
C ARG A 43 7.13 0.50 16.85
N SER A 44 6.71 1.69 17.28
CA SER A 44 5.72 1.86 18.35
C SER A 44 4.33 1.36 17.94
N LEU A 45 3.87 1.69 16.73
CA LEU A 45 2.58 1.26 16.18
C LEU A 45 2.51 -0.26 15.95
N ALA A 46 3.59 -0.85 15.45
CA ALA A 46 3.66 -2.25 15.07
C ALA A 46 3.51 -3.22 16.25
N ASN A 47 3.66 -2.75 17.49
CA ASN A 47 3.35 -3.56 18.69
C ASN A 47 1.84 -3.79 18.87
N TYR A 48 0.99 -3.03 18.17
CA TYR A 48 -0.47 -3.10 18.27
C TYR A 48 -1.13 -3.64 16.99
N CYS A 49 -0.34 -3.98 15.97
CA CYS A 49 -0.81 -4.43 14.68
C CYS A 49 -0.22 -5.81 14.36
N PHE A 50 -0.90 -6.54 13.47
CA PHE A 50 -0.31 -7.70 12.81
C PHE A 50 0.67 -7.22 11.72
N ASP A 51 1.95 -7.57 11.86
CA ASP A 51 3.03 -7.13 10.96
C ASP A 51 3.09 -8.00 9.69
N LEU A 52 2.60 -7.46 8.59
CA LEU A 52 2.71 -8.07 7.27
C LEU A 52 3.82 -7.41 6.45
N ARG A 53 4.84 -8.19 6.10
CA ARG A 53 5.99 -7.71 5.32
C ARG A 53 5.88 -8.12 3.87
N PHE A 54 5.77 -7.14 2.99
CA PHE A 54 5.83 -7.37 1.55
C PHE A 54 7.28 -7.58 1.12
N GLN A 55 7.51 -8.69 0.42
CA GLN A 55 8.80 -8.96 -0.21
C GLN A 55 8.74 -8.51 -1.67
N ARG A 56 9.90 -8.17 -2.23
CA ARG A 56 9.99 -7.89 -3.66
C ARG A 56 9.50 -9.13 -4.44
N PRO A 57 8.56 -8.97 -5.39
CA PRO A 57 8.09 -10.08 -6.18
C PRO A 57 9.23 -10.67 -7.03
N ARG A 58 9.15 -11.97 -7.32
CA ARG A 58 10.14 -12.63 -8.17
C ARG A 58 10.04 -12.12 -9.59
N LEU A 59 11.17 -12.10 -10.31
CA LEU A 59 11.24 -11.63 -11.70
C LEU A 59 10.21 -12.33 -12.60
N GLU A 60 9.97 -13.63 -12.42
CA GLU A 60 8.97 -14.38 -13.20
C GLU A 60 7.53 -13.88 -12.96
N GLN A 61 7.19 -13.51 -11.73
CA GLN A 61 5.86 -12.96 -11.42
C GLN A 61 5.68 -11.57 -12.03
N ILE A 62 6.75 -10.77 -12.04
CA ILE A 62 6.76 -9.44 -12.69
C ILE A 62 6.58 -9.60 -14.21
N LYS A 63 7.33 -10.51 -14.84
CA LYS A 63 7.23 -10.78 -16.29
C LYS A 63 5.81 -11.17 -16.69
N VAL A 64 5.19 -12.11 -15.98
CA VAL A 64 3.81 -12.55 -16.24
C VAL A 64 2.83 -11.37 -16.11
N CYS A 65 2.97 -10.57 -15.06
CA CYS A 65 2.10 -9.41 -14.84
C CYS A 65 2.24 -8.38 -15.95
N ILE A 66 3.47 -8.01 -16.32
CA ILE A 66 3.74 -7.06 -17.41
C ILE A 66 3.22 -7.60 -18.74
N HIS A 67 3.54 -8.85 -19.08
CA HIS A 67 3.08 -9.48 -20.32
C HIS A 67 1.54 -9.45 -20.45
N THR A 68 0.85 -9.78 -19.35
CA THR A 68 -0.62 -9.74 -19.30
C THR A 68 -1.15 -8.32 -19.50
N HIS A 69 -0.54 -7.31 -18.86
CA HIS A 69 -0.94 -5.91 -19.05
C HIS A 69 -0.67 -5.44 -20.48
N THR A 70 0.52 -5.70 -21.03
CA THR A 70 0.86 -5.32 -22.41
C THR A 70 -0.05 -5.99 -23.43
N GLY A 71 -0.40 -7.27 -23.23
CA GLY A 71 -1.34 -7.98 -24.11
C GLY A 71 -2.73 -7.33 -24.12
N LYS A 72 -3.21 -6.88 -22.95
CA LYS A 72 -4.47 -6.13 -22.84
C LYS A 72 -4.42 -4.80 -23.59
N TYR A 73 -3.36 -4.01 -23.40
CA TYR A 73 -3.17 -2.75 -24.13
C TYR A 73 -3.12 -2.95 -25.65
N THR A 74 -2.50 -4.03 -26.14
CA THR A 74 -2.49 -4.35 -27.58
C THR A 74 -3.88 -4.71 -28.10
N THR A 75 -4.65 -5.52 -27.36
CA THR A 75 -6.03 -5.87 -27.76
C THR A 75 -7.00 -4.69 -27.73
N GLU A 76 -6.88 -3.78 -26.76
CA GLU A 76 -7.71 -2.56 -26.71
C GLU A 76 -7.38 -1.60 -27.86
N THR A 77 -6.10 -1.44 -28.20
CA THR A 77 -5.65 -0.62 -29.32
C THR A 77 -6.18 -1.15 -30.67
N HIS A 78 -6.22 -2.47 -30.86
CA HIS A 78 -6.78 -3.08 -32.06
C HIS A 78 -8.32 -2.95 -32.14
N ARG A 79 -9.02 -3.02 -31.00
CA ARG A 79 -10.48 -2.86 -30.96
C ARG A 79 -10.91 -1.42 -31.30
N SER A 80 -10.17 -0.41 -30.83
CA SER A 80 -10.46 1.01 -31.13
C SER A 80 -10.22 1.38 -32.60
N ARG A 81 -9.39 0.64 -33.34
CA ARG A 81 -9.16 0.89 -34.78
C ARG A 81 -10.24 0.29 -35.68
N ASN A 82 -10.95 -0.74 -35.23
CA ASN A 82 -11.99 -1.42 -36.00
C ASN A 82 -13.41 -0.84 -35.78
N THR A 83 -13.62 0.04 -34.81
CA THR A 83 -14.90 0.74 -34.56
C THR A 83 -14.96 2.15 -35.15
N SER A 84 -13.92 2.59 -35.85
CA SER A 84 -13.85 3.92 -36.48
C SER A 84 -14.06 3.87 -38.01
N ILE A 85 -14.73 2.84 -38.52
CA ILE A 85 -15.14 2.71 -39.92
C ILE A 85 -16.65 2.53 -39.97
#